data_AF-A0A7M7SYL2-F1
#
_entry.id   AF-A0A7M7SYL2-F1
#
_cell.length_a   1.000
_cell.length_b   1.000
_cell.length_c   1.000
_cell.angle_alpha   90.00
_cell.angle_beta   90.00
_cell.angle_gamma   90.00
#
_symmetry.space_group_name_H-M   'P 1'
#
loop_
_entity.id
_entity.type
_entity.pdbx_description
1 polymer ?
#
loop_
_entity_poly.entity_id
_entity_poly.type
_entity_poly.pdbx_seq_one_letter_code
_entity_poly.pdbx_strand_id
1 'polypeptide(L)'
;MNTAPVTGYSSDVGLRTDIRIIGHVNLPRGLVKRSSLRNEILSNSTTRTRYVVVPWLNKEKVNMKTNKIVKLARQYKRKYPKVDFVFLTTKKYSQSEARYKNETGYSRAAMRTKFSTGFVSMVFALDICDKVLVYGISRDDFCKKNPKAKVPYHYYEPKKRSECFFVQKSEMNLKRGHKFLTEHAMFARWSTVHNITFRYPSWNGSEASGRVGSYYLKKYKNTLGKTLKSKKG
;
A
#
# COMPACT_ATOMS: atom_id res chain seq x y z
N MET A 1 6.64 -0.07 5.77
CA MET A 1 6.35 -0.76 4.48
C MET A 1 7.55 -0.69 3.54
N ASN A 2 7.67 -1.63 2.60
CA ASN A 2 8.80 -1.77 1.67
C ASN A 2 10.13 -1.59 2.42
N THR A 3 11.03 -0.75 1.93
CA THR A 3 12.31 -0.45 2.57
C THR A 3 12.36 0.95 3.17
N ALA A 4 11.25 1.42 3.74
CA ALA A 4 11.25 2.65 4.53
C ALA A 4 12.15 2.45 5.78
N PRO A 5 13.23 3.24 5.93
CA PRO A 5 14.21 3.07 7.01
C PRO A 5 13.69 3.61 8.34
N VAL A 6 14.22 3.10 9.43
CA VAL A 6 14.06 3.67 10.79
C VAL A 6 15.34 4.36 11.27
N THR A 7 16.51 3.94 10.76
CA THR A 7 17.79 4.56 11.12
C THR A 7 17.82 6.01 10.67
N GLY A 8 18.09 6.93 11.60
CA GLY A 8 18.07 8.37 11.36
C GLY A 8 16.68 9.01 11.44
N TYR A 9 15.62 8.24 11.72
CA TYR A 9 14.24 8.71 11.82
C TYR A 9 13.50 8.16 13.05
N SER A 10 14.21 7.56 14.00
CA SER A 10 13.60 6.78 15.10
C SER A 10 12.76 7.62 16.05
N SER A 11 13.02 8.93 16.17
CA SER A 11 12.18 9.87 16.92
C SER A 11 10.76 9.98 16.34
N ASP A 12 10.64 9.82 15.01
CA ASP A 12 9.40 10.12 14.29
C ASP A 12 8.63 8.84 13.94
N VAL A 13 9.34 7.77 13.60
CA VAL A 13 8.72 6.50 13.13
C VAL A 13 8.97 5.31 14.05
N GLY A 14 9.67 5.53 15.17
CA GLY A 14 10.08 4.46 16.08
C GLY A 14 11.20 3.59 15.52
N LEU A 15 11.77 2.74 16.39
CA LEU A 15 12.91 1.88 16.06
C LEU A 15 12.50 0.43 15.76
N ARG A 16 11.39 -0.03 16.33
CA ARG A 16 10.93 -1.42 16.25
C ARG A 16 10.14 -1.68 14.97
N THR A 17 10.42 -2.79 14.30
CA THR A 17 9.57 -3.35 13.23
C THR A 17 9.35 -4.84 13.46
N ASP A 18 8.13 -5.28 13.80
CA ASP A 18 7.84 -6.73 13.89
C ASP A 18 7.56 -7.34 12.51
N ILE A 19 6.71 -6.67 11.73
CA ILE A 19 6.28 -7.14 10.41
C ILE A 19 6.59 -6.06 9.38
N ARG A 20 7.37 -6.44 8.36
CA ARG A 20 7.68 -5.58 7.21
C ARG A 20 7.01 -6.11 5.96
N ILE A 21 5.98 -5.40 5.51
CA ILE A 21 5.26 -5.73 4.27
C ILE A 21 6.02 -5.14 3.07
N ILE A 22 6.51 -5.98 2.17
CA ILE A 22 7.26 -5.60 0.97
C ILE A 22 6.59 -6.20 -0.27
N GLY A 23 6.00 -5.36 -1.12
CA GLY A 23 5.37 -5.86 -2.36
C GLY A 23 6.36 -6.65 -3.23
N HIS A 24 5.91 -7.74 -3.86
CA HIS A 24 6.79 -8.66 -4.60
C HIS A 24 7.74 -7.97 -5.61
N VAL A 25 7.29 -6.94 -6.33
CA VAL A 25 8.12 -6.15 -7.25
C VAL A 25 9.19 -5.29 -6.56
N ASN A 26 8.97 -4.95 -5.29
CA ASN A 26 9.86 -4.10 -4.50
C ASN A 26 10.88 -4.90 -3.70
N LEU A 27 10.67 -6.21 -3.49
CA LEU A 27 11.61 -7.07 -2.78
C LEU A 27 13.03 -7.02 -3.39
N PRO A 28 13.25 -7.27 -4.70
CA PRO A 28 14.58 -7.15 -5.29
C PRO A 28 15.08 -5.70 -5.33
N ARG A 29 14.20 -4.73 -5.62
CA ARG A 29 14.60 -3.31 -5.71
C ARG A 29 15.11 -2.77 -4.38
N GLY A 30 14.47 -3.16 -3.30
CA GLY A 30 14.76 -2.67 -1.96
C GLY A 30 15.92 -3.42 -1.31
N LEU A 31 15.91 -4.76 -1.38
CA LEU A 31 16.85 -5.57 -0.61
C LEU A 31 18.10 -5.95 -1.41
N VAL A 32 18.03 -6.15 -2.73
CA VAL A 32 19.24 -6.51 -3.51
C VAL A 32 20.09 -5.27 -3.75
N LYS A 33 19.47 -4.18 -4.23
CA LYS A 33 20.17 -2.98 -4.69
C LYS A 33 20.67 -2.05 -3.58
N ARG A 34 20.19 -2.19 -2.34
CA ARG A 34 20.49 -1.26 -1.24
C ARG A 34 21.03 -2.04 -0.04
N SER A 35 22.35 -2.20 0.01
CA SER A 35 23.04 -2.99 1.04
C SER A 35 22.78 -2.48 2.46
N SER A 36 22.77 -1.16 2.67
CA SER A 36 22.50 -0.55 3.97
C SER A 36 21.10 -0.91 4.50
N LEU A 37 20.07 -0.71 3.68
CA LEU A 37 18.69 -1.06 4.06
C LEU A 37 18.50 -2.57 4.24
N ARG A 38 19.19 -3.39 3.44
CA ARG A 38 19.18 -4.84 3.64
C ARG A 38 19.76 -5.20 5.01
N ASN A 39 20.87 -4.57 5.42
CA ASN A 39 21.49 -4.81 6.72
C ASN A 39 20.57 -4.36 7.86
N GLU A 40 20.00 -3.16 7.76
CA GLU A 40 19.02 -2.62 8.73
C GLU A 40 17.81 -3.55 8.90
N ILE A 41 17.25 -4.02 7.79
CA ILE A 41 16.00 -4.80 7.80
C ILE A 41 16.24 -6.27 8.20
N LEU A 42 17.36 -6.88 7.80
CA LEU A 42 17.55 -8.33 7.90
C LEU A 42 18.60 -8.81 8.90
N SER A 43 19.54 -7.95 9.32
CA SER A 43 20.69 -8.37 10.14
C SER A 43 20.83 -7.60 11.45
N ASN A 44 20.63 -6.29 11.42
CA ASN A 44 20.92 -5.40 12.55
C ASN A 44 20.14 -5.82 13.80
N SER A 45 20.82 -6.04 14.92
CA SER A 45 20.22 -6.57 16.15
C SER A 45 19.08 -5.72 16.70
N THR A 46 19.10 -4.42 16.44
CA THR A 46 18.16 -3.43 16.99
C THR A 46 16.97 -3.16 16.05
N THR A 47 17.21 -3.08 14.73
CA THR A 47 16.19 -2.64 13.76
C THR A 47 15.57 -3.78 12.94
N ARG A 48 16.17 -4.98 12.98
CA ARG A 48 15.78 -6.10 12.13
C ARG A 48 14.33 -6.53 12.37
N THR A 49 13.64 -6.78 11.25
CA THR A 49 12.25 -7.27 11.27
C THR A 49 12.18 -8.73 11.66
N ARG A 50 11.08 -9.16 12.31
CA ARG A 50 10.82 -10.58 12.56
C ARG A 50 10.27 -11.27 11.31
N TYR A 51 9.30 -10.63 10.66
CA TYR A 51 8.68 -11.13 9.44
C TYR A 51 8.85 -10.15 8.28
N VAL A 52 9.17 -10.68 7.11
CA VAL A 52 8.99 -10.03 5.81
C VAL A 52 7.78 -10.68 5.13
N VAL A 53 6.67 -9.96 5.08
CA VAL A 53 5.45 -10.41 4.38
C VAL A 53 5.47 -9.88 2.95
N VAL A 54 5.36 -10.77 1.98
CA VAL A 54 5.49 -10.47 0.54
C VAL A 54 4.13 -10.64 -0.15
N PRO A 55 3.35 -9.56 -0.34
CA PRO A 55 2.11 -9.62 -1.08
C PRO A 55 2.31 -9.54 -2.60
N TRP A 56 1.39 -10.19 -3.33
CA TRP A 56 1.21 -10.00 -4.76
C TRP A 56 0.37 -8.74 -5.01
N LEU A 57 0.93 -7.75 -5.71
CA LEU A 57 0.28 -6.46 -5.96
C LEU A 57 -0.57 -6.46 -7.23
N ASN A 58 -0.44 -7.50 -8.05
CA ASN A 58 -1.25 -7.76 -9.23
C ASN A 58 -1.42 -9.27 -9.40
N LYS A 59 -2.30 -9.66 -10.33
CA LYS A 59 -2.55 -11.07 -10.62
C LYS A 59 -1.26 -11.66 -11.18
N GLU A 60 -0.80 -12.72 -10.55
CA GLU A 60 0.42 -13.44 -10.91
C GLU A 60 0.12 -14.94 -10.89
N LYS A 61 0.59 -15.67 -11.91
CA LYS A 61 0.62 -17.14 -11.86
C LYS A 61 1.92 -17.54 -11.16
N VAL A 62 1.83 -17.89 -9.89
CA VAL A 62 3.01 -18.11 -9.05
C VAL A 62 3.28 -19.61 -8.92
N ASN A 63 4.37 -20.06 -9.54
CA ASN A 63 4.95 -21.35 -9.22
C ASN A 63 5.92 -21.18 -8.03
N MET A 64 5.57 -21.73 -6.87
CA MET A 64 6.37 -21.58 -5.66
C MET A 64 7.75 -22.21 -5.74
N LYS A 65 8.05 -23.09 -6.71
CA LYS A 65 9.39 -23.66 -6.92
C LYS A 65 10.26 -22.78 -7.82
N THR A 66 9.70 -22.27 -8.91
CA THR A 66 10.48 -21.62 -9.98
C THR A 66 10.46 -20.08 -9.93
N ASN A 67 9.48 -19.46 -9.28
CA ASN A 67 9.32 -18.01 -9.25
C ASN A 67 10.56 -17.31 -8.66
N LYS A 68 11.10 -16.32 -9.39
CA LYS A 68 12.35 -15.60 -9.04
C LYS A 68 12.26 -14.87 -7.68
N ILE A 69 11.09 -14.31 -7.34
CA ILE A 69 10.89 -13.61 -6.06
C ILE A 69 10.87 -14.61 -4.91
N VAL A 70 10.23 -15.76 -5.10
CA VAL A 70 10.21 -16.85 -4.09
C VAL A 70 11.61 -17.43 -3.89
N LYS A 71 12.38 -17.65 -4.97
CA LYS A 71 13.78 -18.09 -4.88
C LYS A 71 14.64 -17.10 -4.10
N LEU A 72 14.49 -15.79 -4.37
CA LEU A 72 15.19 -14.73 -3.64
C LEU A 72 14.84 -14.76 -2.15
N ALA A 73 13.56 -14.85 -1.81
CA ALA A 73 13.11 -14.92 -0.42
C ALA A 73 13.67 -16.16 0.31
N ARG A 74 13.72 -17.33 -0.35
CA ARG A 74 14.36 -18.53 0.21
C ARG A 74 15.85 -18.36 0.43
N GLN A 75 16.55 -17.72 -0.51
CA GLN A 75 17.97 -17.39 -0.33
C GLN A 75 18.19 -16.48 0.87
N TYR A 76 17.33 -15.48 1.06
CA TYR A 76 17.41 -14.60 2.22
C TYR A 76 17.01 -15.27 3.52
N LYS A 77 16.01 -16.17 3.54
CA LYS A 77 15.72 -16.97 4.74
C LYS A 77 16.92 -17.82 5.15
N ARG A 78 17.63 -18.44 4.19
CA ARG A 78 18.87 -19.19 4.46
C ARG A 78 19.99 -18.30 5.01
N LYS A 79 20.16 -17.10 4.44
CA LYS A 79 21.22 -16.15 4.86
C LYS A 79 20.91 -15.43 6.18
N TYR A 80 19.64 -15.18 6.47
CA TYR A 80 19.16 -14.43 7.63
C TYR A 80 18.16 -15.30 8.41
N PRO A 81 18.63 -16.35 9.11
CA PRO A 81 17.77 -17.41 9.64
C PRO A 81 16.74 -16.92 10.66
N LYS A 82 17.02 -15.83 11.39
CA LYS A 82 16.07 -15.27 12.37
C LYS A 82 15.04 -14.29 11.77
N VAL A 83 14.95 -14.17 10.44
CA VAL A 83 13.88 -13.45 9.74
C VAL A 83 13.05 -14.42 8.90
N ASP A 84 11.74 -14.40 9.08
CA ASP A 84 10.81 -15.23 8.30
C ASP A 84 10.29 -14.50 7.07
N PHE A 85 10.25 -15.20 5.94
CA PHE A 85 9.68 -14.67 4.69
C PHE A 85 8.37 -15.39 4.40
N VAL A 86 7.27 -14.65 4.45
CA VAL A 86 5.91 -15.18 4.31
C VAL A 86 5.26 -14.60 3.05
N PHE A 87 4.71 -15.44 2.19
CA PHE A 87 3.98 -14.99 1.00
C PHE A 87 2.49 -15.02 1.26
N LEU A 88 1.78 -13.97 0.81
CA LEU A 88 0.32 -14.04 0.78
C LEU A 88 -0.13 -15.01 -0.30
N THR A 89 -1.13 -15.83 0.04
CA THR A 89 -1.68 -16.84 -0.87
C THR A 89 -2.50 -16.21 -1.99
N THR A 90 -2.77 -16.98 -3.03
CA THR A 90 -3.71 -16.60 -4.10
C THR A 90 -5.12 -16.35 -3.55
N LYS A 91 -5.55 -17.12 -2.54
CA LYS A 91 -6.82 -16.90 -1.81
C LYS A 91 -6.85 -15.51 -1.16
N LYS A 92 -5.80 -15.12 -0.44
CA LYS A 92 -5.69 -13.78 0.18
C LYS A 92 -5.68 -12.67 -0.86
N TYR A 93 -4.99 -12.87 -1.99
CA TYR A 93 -5.06 -11.93 -3.11
C TYR A 93 -6.48 -11.77 -3.68
N SER A 94 -7.20 -12.88 -3.89
CA SER A 94 -8.60 -12.85 -4.37
C SER A 94 -9.55 -12.17 -3.38
N GLN A 95 -9.32 -12.36 -2.07
CA GLN A 95 -10.07 -11.64 -1.03
C GLN A 95 -9.81 -10.12 -1.11
N SER A 96 -8.56 -9.69 -1.31
CA SER A 96 -8.25 -8.28 -1.55
C SER A 96 -8.92 -7.73 -2.82
N GLU A 97 -8.98 -8.52 -3.90
CA GLU A 97 -9.74 -8.15 -5.11
C GLU A 97 -11.23 -7.95 -4.83
N ALA A 98 -11.83 -8.88 -4.09
CA ALA A 98 -13.24 -8.80 -3.72
C ALA A 98 -13.52 -7.58 -2.84
N ARG A 99 -12.70 -7.34 -1.81
CA ARG A 99 -12.81 -6.14 -0.96
C ARG A 99 -12.74 -4.86 -1.80
N TYR A 100 -11.75 -4.75 -2.70
CA TYR A 100 -11.61 -3.59 -3.57
C TYR A 100 -12.84 -3.39 -4.48
N LYS A 101 -13.33 -4.46 -5.11
CA LYS A 101 -14.52 -4.40 -5.96
C LYS A 101 -15.78 -4.03 -5.18
N ASN A 102 -15.96 -4.56 -3.98
CA ASN A 102 -17.13 -4.29 -3.15
C ASN A 102 -17.18 -2.83 -2.69
N GLU A 103 -16.02 -2.26 -2.34
CA GLU A 103 -15.93 -0.87 -1.92
C GLU A 103 -16.11 0.12 -3.08
N THR A 104 -15.48 -0.15 -4.23
CA THR A 104 -15.42 0.81 -5.34
C THR A 104 -16.49 0.59 -6.40
N GLY A 105 -17.10 -0.60 -6.44
CA GLY A 105 -17.95 -1.07 -7.53
C GLY A 105 -17.19 -1.58 -8.76
N TYR A 106 -15.85 -1.50 -8.79
CA TYR A 106 -15.05 -1.83 -9.96
C TYR A 106 -13.90 -2.79 -9.62
N SER A 107 -13.59 -3.71 -10.53
CA SER A 107 -12.36 -4.50 -10.41
C SER A 107 -11.15 -3.60 -10.65
N ARG A 108 -9.99 -3.96 -10.08
CA ARG A 108 -8.73 -3.25 -10.38
C ARG A 108 -8.37 -3.29 -11.87
N ALA A 109 -8.72 -4.37 -12.56
CA ALA A 109 -8.52 -4.50 -14.00
C ALA A 109 -9.32 -3.45 -14.77
N ALA A 110 -10.59 -3.24 -14.41
CA ALA A 110 -11.43 -2.18 -14.99
C ALA A 110 -10.85 -0.78 -14.73
N MET A 111 -10.30 -0.56 -13.52
CA MET A 111 -9.63 0.70 -13.16
C MET A 111 -8.16 0.79 -13.61
N ARG A 112 -7.65 -0.21 -14.34
CA ARG A 112 -6.28 -0.30 -14.86
C ARG A 112 -5.21 -0.03 -13.79
N THR A 113 -5.39 -0.59 -12.60
CA THR A 113 -4.53 -0.37 -11.43
C THR A 113 -3.98 -1.65 -10.80
N LYS A 114 -2.98 -1.49 -9.94
CA LYS A 114 -2.39 -2.52 -9.08
C LYS A 114 -2.60 -2.09 -7.63
N PHE A 115 -2.69 -3.03 -6.70
CA PHE A 115 -2.71 -2.67 -5.29
C PHE A 115 -1.45 -1.90 -4.92
N SER A 116 -1.58 -0.82 -4.16
CA SER A 116 -0.42 -0.27 -3.48
C SER A 116 0.04 -1.22 -2.37
N THR A 117 1.29 -1.07 -1.92
CA THR A 117 1.73 -1.76 -0.69
C THR A 117 0.92 -1.28 0.53
N GLY A 118 0.49 -0.01 0.55
CA GLY A 118 -0.37 0.56 1.58
C GLY A 118 -1.70 -0.18 1.71
N PHE A 119 -2.39 -0.38 0.60
CA PHE A 119 -3.65 -1.10 0.55
C PHE A 119 -3.57 -2.51 1.11
N VAL A 120 -2.61 -3.32 0.61
CA VAL A 120 -2.48 -4.69 1.09
C VAL A 120 -2.00 -4.72 2.55
N SER A 121 -1.25 -3.71 3.00
CA SER A 121 -0.86 -3.59 4.40
C SER A 121 -2.05 -3.33 5.32
N MET A 122 -2.97 -2.45 4.91
CA MET A 122 -4.20 -2.20 5.66
C MET A 122 -5.06 -3.46 5.73
N VAL A 123 -5.30 -4.13 4.60
CA VAL A 123 -6.07 -5.39 4.57
C VAL A 123 -5.42 -6.46 5.44
N PHE A 124 -4.09 -6.58 5.38
CA PHE A 124 -3.36 -7.53 6.22
C PHE A 124 -3.52 -7.20 7.71
N ALA A 125 -3.37 -5.93 8.11
CA ALA A 125 -3.55 -5.51 9.50
C ALA A 125 -4.96 -5.81 10.02
N LEU A 126 -6.00 -5.56 9.22
CA LEU A 126 -7.39 -5.88 9.57
C LEU A 126 -7.66 -7.38 9.69
N ASP A 127 -6.85 -8.23 9.03
CA ASP A 127 -6.99 -9.68 9.12
C ASP A 127 -6.32 -10.27 10.38
N ILE A 128 -5.41 -9.55 11.05
CA ILE A 128 -4.58 -10.09 12.15
C ILE A 128 -4.57 -9.24 13.43
N CYS A 129 -5.28 -8.13 13.46
CA CYS A 129 -5.32 -7.21 14.61
C CYS A 129 -6.74 -6.79 14.95
N ASP A 130 -7.07 -6.73 16.23
CA ASP A 130 -8.37 -6.22 16.71
C ASP A 130 -8.46 -4.69 16.61
N LYS A 131 -7.31 -4.01 16.70
CA LYS A 131 -7.19 -2.55 16.60
C LYS A 131 -6.01 -2.17 15.71
N VAL A 132 -6.24 -1.21 14.82
CA VAL A 132 -5.22 -0.72 13.88
C VAL A 132 -4.99 0.78 14.09
N LEU A 133 -3.79 1.15 14.51
CA LEU A 133 -3.35 2.54 14.62
C LEU A 133 -2.48 2.89 13.41
N VAL A 134 -2.89 3.92 12.67
CA VAL A 134 -2.31 4.28 11.37
C VAL A 134 -1.62 5.63 11.46
N TYR A 135 -0.37 5.69 10.98
CA TYR A 135 0.44 6.90 10.96
C TYR A 135 0.82 7.30 9.53
N GLY A 136 0.95 8.60 9.27
CA GLY A 136 1.51 9.11 8.02
C GLY A 136 0.64 8.84 6.78
N ILE A 137 -0.67 8.70 6.96
CA ILE A 137 -1.65 8.60 5.87
C ILE A 137 -2.57 9.82 5.95
N SER A 138 -2.59 10.62 4.88
CA SER A 138 -3.50 11.75 4.72
C SER A 138 -4.88 11.30 4.24
N ARG A 139 -5.93 12.08 4.50
CA ARG A 139 -7.25 11.85 3.88
C ARG A 139 -7.19 12.05 2.37
N ASP A 140 -8.12 11.44 1.66
CA ASP A 140 -8.24 11.54 0.20
C ASP A 140 -8.50 12.98 -0.31
N ASP A 141 -9.03 13.85 0.55
CA ASP A 141 -9.30 15.27 0.26
C ASP A 141 -8.22 16.24 0.76
N PHE A 142 -7.17 15.74 1.44
CA PHE A 142 -6.12 16.57 2.04
C PHE A 142 -5.50 17.55 1.04
N CYS A 143 -5.06 17.04 -0.11
CA CYS A 143 -4.40 17.87 -1.14
C CYS A 143 -5.33 18.87 -1.81
N LYS A 144 -6.64 18.60 -1.84
CA LYS A 144 -7.64 19.54 -2.35
C LYS A 144 -7.84 20.68 -1.34
N LYS A 145 -7.92 20.36 -0.05
CA LYS A 145 -8.05 21.33 1.04
C LYS A 145 -6.75 22.12 1.28
N ASN A 146 -5.60 21.56 0.91
CA ASN A 146 -4.29 22.15 1.16
C ASN A 146 -3.43 22.25 -0.11
N PRO A 147 -3.85 23.05 -1.12
CA PRO A 147 -3.18 23.09 -2.43
C PRO A 147 -1.73 23.61 -2.37
N LYS A 148 -1.37 24.36 -1.32
CA LYS A 148 -0.02 24.91 -1.10
C LYS A 148 0.87 24.01 -0.21
N ALA A 149 0.36 22.87 0.26
CA ALA A 149 1.12 21.98 1.15
C ALA A 149 2.35 21.39 0.45
N LYS A 150 3.51 21.48 1.12
CA LYS A 150 4.79 20.96 0.63
C LYS A 150 5.21 19.67 1.36
N VAL A 151 4.23 18.83 1.73
CA VAL A 151 4.48 17.58 2.45
C VAL A 151 5.22 16.60 1.53
N PRO A 152 6.35 16.01 1.97
CA PRO A 152 7.08 15.04 1.17
C PRO A 152 6.34 13.71 1.09
N TYR A 153 6.39 13.03 -0.06
CA TYR A 153 5.72 11.73 -0.24
C TYR A 153 6.33 10.62 0.64
N HIS A 154 7.63 10.70 0.91
CA HIS A 154 8.31 9.82 1.85
C HIS A 154 9.04 10.69 2.87
N TYR A 155 8.87 10.37 4.15
CA TYR A 155 9.59 11.04 5.25
C TYR A 155 11.11 10.99 5.08
N TYR A 156 11.62 9.90 4.49
CA TYR A 156 13.06 9.65 4.27
C TYR A 156 13.60 10.12 2.91
N GLU A 157 12.78 10.79 2.08
CA GLU A 157 13.22 11.39 0.81
C GLU A 157 12.60 12.79 0.61
N PRO A 158 12.77 13.73 1.56
CA PRO A 158 11.99 14.96 1.59
C PRO A 158 12.14 15.85 0.36
N LYS A 159 13.32 15.81 -0.29
CA LYS A 159 13.62 16.61 -1.48
C LYS A 159 13.18 15.97 -2.80
N LYS A 160 12.64 14.74 -2.80
CA LYS A 160 12.46 13.96 -4.02
C LYS A 160 11.14 14.24 -4.74
N ARG A 161 10.04 14.34 -4.00
CA ARG A 161 8.70 14.65 -4.53
C ARG A 161 7.73 14.98 -3.41
N SER A 162 6.82 15.91 -3.66
CA SER A 162 5.69 16.16 -2.77
C SER A 162 4.66 15.02 -2.86
N GLU A 163 3.98 14.75 -1.75
CA GLU A 163 2.86 13.81 -1.67
C GLU A 163 1.78 14.17 -2.69
N CYS A 164 1.24 15.39 -2.62
CA CYS A 164 0.09 15.82 -3.43
C CYS A 164 0.32 15.69 -4.93
N PHE A 165 1.46 16.15 -5.44
CA PHE A 165 1.82 15.94 -6.84
C PHE A 165 1.84 14.46 -7.22
N PHE A 166 2.47 13.61 -6.41
CA PHE A 166 2.67 12.21 -6.76
C PHE A 166 1.37 11.41 -6.71
N VAL A 167 0.60 11.54 -5.61
CA VAL A 167 -0.65 10.78 -5.43
C VAL A 167 -1.69 11.20 -6.46
N GLN A 168 -1.84 12.50 -6.72
CA GLN A 168 -2.79 13.01 -7.71
C GLN A 168 -2.40 12.58 -9.13
N LYS A 169 -1.10 12.65 -9.49
CA LYS A 169 -0.63 12.19 -10.80
C LYS A 169 -0.89 10.69 -11.02
N SER A 170 -0.72 9.87 -9.98
CA SER A 170 -0.99 8.43 -10.05
C SER A 170 -2.49 8.11 -10.10
N GLU A 171 -3.29 8.80 -9.29
CA GLU A 171 -4.74 8.65 -9.22
C GLU A 171 -5.39 8.94 -10.59
N MET A 172 -5.02 10.09 -11.17
CA MET A 172 -5.61 10.62 -12.41
C MET A 172 -5.17 9.88 -13.67
N ASN A 173 -4.15 9.04 -13.60
CA ASN A 173 -3.69 8.28 -14.76
C ASN A 173 -4.65 7.13 -15.06
N LEU A 174 -5.51 7.30 -16.07
CA LEU A 174 -6.52 6.30 -16.44
C LEU A 174 -5.92 5.03 -17.07
N LYS A 175 -4.64 5.03 -17.46
CA LYS A 175 -4.00 3.91 -18.18
C LYS A 175 -3.18 3.00 -17.25
N ARG A 176 -2.65 3.54 -16.15
CA ARG A 176 -1.74 2.86 -15.21
C ARG A 176 -1.69 3.59 -13.86
N GLY A 177 -0.91 3.07 -12.91
CA GLY A 177 -0.65 3.71 -11.63
C GLY A 177 -1.62 3.28 -10.53
N HIS A 178 -1.22 3.49 -9.29
CA HIS A 178 -2.01 3.19 -8.11
C HIS A 178 -3.12 4.23 -7.94
N LYS A 179 -4.26 3.79 -7.38
CA LYS A 179 -5.37 4.67 -7.02
C LYS A 179 -5.32 5.00 -5.54
N PHE A 180 -4.25 5.70 -5.14
CA PHE A 180 -3.96 6.01 -3.73
C PHE A 180 -5.09 6.76 -3.04
N LEU A 181 -5.69 7.75 -3.70
CA LEU A 181 -6.76 8.56 -3.08
C LEU A 181 -8.05 7.73 -3.00
N THR A 182 -8.29 6.86 -3.97
CA THR A 182 -9.37 5.85 -3.86
C THR A 182 -9.12 4.91 -2.67
N GLU A 183 -7.90 4.40 -2.49
CA GLU A 183 -7.53 3.55 -1.35
C GLU A 183 -7.67 4.31 -0.01
N HIS A 184 -7.28 5.58 0.07
CA HIS A 184 -7.44 6.40 1.28
C HIS A 184 -8.92 6.63 1.63
N ALA A 185 -9.77 6.85 0.62
CA ALA A 185 -11.22 6.95 0.83
C ALA A 185 -11.82 5.62 1.33
N MET A 186 -11.28 4.48 0.89
CA MET A 186 -11.65 3.17 1.45
C MET A 186 -11.23 3.07 2.92
N PHE A 187 -10.02 3.50 3.28
CA PHE A 187 -9.55 3.47 4.67
C PHE A 187 -10.41 4.36 5.58
N ALA A 188 -10.82 5.53 5.09
CA ALA A 188 -11.76 6.39 5.79
C ALA A 188 -13.06 5.65 6.07
N ARG A 189 -13.64 5.02 5.06
CA ARG A 189 -14.87 4.26 5.28
C ARG A 189 -14.68 3.05 6.21
N TRP A 190 -13.60 2.31 6.05
CA TRP A 190 -13.32 1.16 6.92
C TRP A 190 -13.18 1.57 8.39
N SER A 191 -12.70 2.79 8.67
CA SER A 191 -12.63 3.28 10.06
C SER A 191 -13.98 3.54 10.73
N THR A 192 -15.10 3.52 9.99
CA THR A 192 -16.45 3.64 10.59
C THR A 192 -17.02 2.29 11.02
N VAL A 193 -16.45 1.18 10.54
CA VAL A 193 -16.93 -0.19 10.80
C VAL A 193 -15.85 -1.10 11.41
N HIS A 194 -14.60 -0.65 11.45
CA HIS A 194 -13.47 -1.31 12.08
C HIS A 194 -12.78 -0.36 13.06
N ASN A 195 -12.09 -0.91 14.07
CA ASN A 195 -11.33 -0.14 15.06
C ASN A 195 -10.01 0.37 14.46
N ILE A 196 -10.11 1.35 13.56
CA ILE A 196 -9.00 2.02 12.90
C ILE A 196 -8.90 3.44 13.42
N THR A 197 -7.72 3.85 13.89
CA THR A 197 -7.46 5.24 14.31
C THR A 197 -6.32 5.81 13.48
N PHE A 198 -6.49 7.01 12.93
CA PHE A 198 -5.43 7.73 12.21
C PHE A 198 -4.78 8.76 13.12
N ARG A 199 -3.45 8.84 13.06
CA ARG A 199 -2.61 9.78 13.81
C ARG A 199 -1.56 10.39 12.89
N TYR A 200 -1.26 11.67 13.11
CA TYR A 200 -0.23 12.42 12.38
C TYR A 200 -0.29 12.22 10.85
N PRO A 201 -1.35 12.72 10.18
CA PRO A 201 -2.42 13.57 10.72
C PRO A 201 -3.57 12.79 11.37
N SER A 202 -4.23 13.40 12.36
CA SER A 202 -5.45 12.84 12.97
C SER A 202 -6.67 13.19 12.13
N TRP A 203 -7.49 12.18 11.83
CA TRP A 203 -8.77 12.33 11.14
C TRP A 203 -9.64 11.08 11.32
N ASN A 204 -10.96 11.20 11.09
CA ASN A 204 -11.92 10.12 11.26
C ASN A 204 -12.74 9.86 9.99
N GLY A 205 -13.35 8.68 9.89
CA GLY A 205 -14.17 8.29 8.74
C GLY A 205 -15.61 8.80 8.77
N SER A 206 -16.04 9.58 9.76
CA SER A 206 -17.46 9.87 10.02
C SER A 206 -18.20 10.55 8.86
N GLU A 207 -17.48 11.25 7.98
CA GLU A 207 -18.02 11.88 6.77
C GLU A 207 -18.09 10.92 5.55
N ALA A 208 -17.63 9.67 5.69
CA ALA A 208 -17.54 8.67 4.62
C ALA A 208 -18.65 7.60 4.70
N SER A 209 -19.90 7.99 4.98
CA SER A 209 -21.05 7.07 4.98
C SER A 209 -21.48 6.68 3.54
N GLY A 210 -22.01 5.47 3.35
CA GLY A 210 -22.39 4.94 2.02
C GLY A 210 -21.25 4.28 1.23
N ARG A 211 -21.42 3.91 -0.05
CA ARG A 211 -20.31 3.35 -0.88
C ARG A 211 -19.20 4.40 -1.07
N VAL A 212 -17.94 3.97 -1.27
CA VAL A 212 -16.80 4.89 -1.45
C VAL A 212 -17.09 5.83 -2.63
N GLY A 213 -17.40 7.08 -2.31
CA GLY A 213 -17.86 8.10 -3.24
C GLY A 213 -16.77 9.12 -3.57
N SER A 214 -15.51 8.68 -3.70
CA SER A 214 -14.41 9.61 -3.93
C SER A 214 -14.65 10.42 -5.21
N TYR A 215 -14.26 11.70 -5.20
CA TYR A 215 -14.30 12.57 -6.39
C TYR A 215 -13.69 11.87 -7.61
N TYR A 216 -12.64 11.09 -7.39
CA TYR A 216 -11.92 10.36 -8.41
C TYR A 216 -12.74 9.20 -8.98
N LEU A 217 -13.41 8.40 -8.15
CA LEU A 217 -14.31 7.34 -8.62
C LEU A 217 -15.46 7.88 -9.48
N LYS A 218 -16.02 9.05 -9.13
CA LYS A 218 -17.03 9.72 -9.97
C LYS A 218 -16.48 10.08 -11.35
N LYS A 219 -15.25 10.60 -11.42
CA LYS A 219 -14.56 10.90 -12.69
C LYS A 219 -14.29 9.63 -13.50
N TYR A 220 -13.86 8.54 -12.88
CA TYR A 220 -13.70 7.23 -13.54
C TYR A 220 -15.02 6.69 -14.09
N LYS A 221 -16.11 6.79 -13.33
CA LYS A 221 -17.45 6.38 -13.78
C LYS A 221 -17.87 7.11 -15.05
N ASN A 222 -17.66 8.42 -15.11
CA ASN A 222 -17.98 9.22 -16.30
C ASN A 222 -17.12 8.80 -17.52
N THR A 223 -15.84 8.50 -17.33
CA THR A 223 -14.98 8.07 -18.44
C THR A 223 -15.28 6.63 -18.89
N LEU A 224 -15.43 5.68 -17.96
CA LEU A 224 -15.77 4.29 -18.27
C LEU A 224 -17.15 4.18 -18.92
N GLY A 225 -18.13 4.97 -18.47
CA GLY A 225 -19.45 5.04 -19.08
C GLY A 225 -19.40 5.50 -20.54
N LYS A 226 -18.54 6.47 -20.88
CA LYS A 226 -18.31 6.90 -22.27
C LYS A 226 -17.65 5.80 -23.11
N THR A 227 -16.66 5.09 -22.57
CA THR A 227 -15.97 4.00 -23.29
C THR A 227 -16.85 2.76 -23.50
N LEU A 228 -17.78 2.46 -22.59
CA LEU A 228 -18.74 1.37 -22.77
C LEU A 228 -19.85 1.72 -23.77
N LYS A 229 -20.24 3.00 -23.85
CA LYS A 229 -21.17 3.49 -24.89
C LYS A 229 -20.52 3.50 -26.27
N SER A 230 -19.23 3.88 -26.39
CA SER A 230 -18.51 3.90 -27.67
C SER A 230 -18.13 2.51 -28.23
N LYS A 231 -18.34 1.43 -27.47
CA LYS A 231 -18.13 0.04 -27.92
C LYS A 231 -19.44 -0.66 -28.35
N LYS A 232 -20.56 0.04 -28.20
CA LYS A 232 -21.91 -0.44 -28.57
C LYS A 232 -22.48 0.29 -29.79
N GLY A 233 -21.71 1.19 -30.40
CA GLY A 233 -22.03 1.86 -31.65
C GLY A 233 -21.00 1.50 -32.70
#